data_AF-A0A3Q3ELJ8-F1
#
_entry.id   AF-A0A3Q3ELJ8-F1
#
_cell.length_a   1.000
_cell.length_b   1.000
_cell.length_c   1.000
_cell.angle_alpha   90.00
_cell.angle_beta   90.00
_cell.angle_gamma   90.00
#
_symmetry.space_group_name_H-M   'P 1'
#
loop_
_entity.id
_entity.type
_entity.pdbx_description
1 polymer ?
#
loop_
_entity_poly.entity_id
_entity_poly.type
_entity_poly.pdbx_seq_one_letter_code
_entity_poly.pdbx_strand_id
1 'polypeptide(L)'
;MSPPRLTGALRSFSNVSKKEDVTEHLCDLKTKRLKRRELFAKEGLTWQKIFHFCTEHQDKAKQQAVSQELKSLLQAAKQIGN
;
A
#
# COMPACT_ATOMS: atom_id res chain seq x y z
N MET A 1 20.43 -14.32 22.75
CA MET A 1 19.94 -13.36 23.77
C MET A 1 20.53 -12.00 23.46
N SER A 2 19.73 -10.94 23.45
CA SER A 2 20.23 -9.57 23.25
C SER A 2 21.00 -9.10 24.51
N PRO A 3 22.03 -8.27 24.37
CA PRO A 3 22.82 -7.78 25.50
C PRO A 3 22.02 -6.81 26.39
N PRO A 4 22.34 -6.74 27.70
CA PRO A 4 21.66 -5.84 28.63
C PRO A 4 21.86 -4.38 28.23
N ARG A 5 20.75 -3.62 28.18
CA ARG A 5 20.75 -2.19 27.83
C ARG A 5 20.22 -1.39 29.00
N LEU A 6 20.94 -0.34 29.40
CA LEU A 6 20.49 0.62 30.42
C LEU A 6 19.10 1.19 30.08
N THR A 7 18.87 1.52 28.80
CA THR A 7 17.58 2.02 28.30
C THR A 7 16.47 0.97 28.38
N GLY A 8 16.81 -0.33 28.32
CA GLY A 8 15.87 -1.42 28.56
C GLY A 8 15.44 -1.48 30.02
N ALA A 9 16.41 -1.45 30.95
CA ALA A 9 16.13 -1.48 32.39
C ALA A 9 15.26 -0.30 32.82
N LEU A 10 15.63 0.94 32.47
CA LEU A 10 14.85 2.14 32.79
C LEU A 10 13.42 2.09 32.22
N ARG A 11 13.25 1.56 31.01
CA ARG A 11 11.93 1.38 30.39
C ARG A 11 11.11 0.34 31.15
N SER A 12 11.69 -0.80 31.52
CA SER A 12 11.01 -1.84 32.29
C SER A 12 10.57 -1.36 33.67
N PHE A 13 11.37 -0.53 34.35
CA PHE A 13 11.01 0.08 35.64
C PHE A 13 9.81 1.05 35.53
N SER A 14 9.71 1.82 34.44
CA SER A 14 8.61 2.77 34.25
C SER A 14 7.37 2.14 33.61
N ASN A 15 7.52 1.06 32.85
CA ASN A 15 6.46 0.40 32.08
C ASN A 15 5.99 -0.93 32.71
N VAL A 16 6.18 -1.13 34.02
CA VAL A 16 5.80 -2.39 34.72
C VAL A 16 4.34 -2.79 34.47
N SER A 17 3.43 -1.84 34.23
CA SER A 17 2.02 -2.08 33.91
C SER A 17 1.73 -2.26 32.41
N LYS A 18 2.63 -1.83 31.52
CA LYS A 18 2.43 -1.93 30.07
C LYS A 18 2.99 -3.26 29.59
N LYS A 19 2.10 -4.23 29.42
CA LYS A 19 2.40 -5.44 28.67
C LYS A 19 2.68 -5.03 27.22
N GLU A 20 3.80 -5.49 26.65
CA GLU A 20 4.07 -5.36 25.23
C GLU A 20 3.09 -6.27 24.48
N ASP A 21 1.92 -5.73 24.11
CA ASP A 21 0.88 -6.49 23.41
C ASP A 21 1.27 -6.67 21.94
N VAL A 22 1.85 -7.83 21.62
CA VAL A 22 2.23 -8.20 20.24
C VAL A 22 1.03 -8.14 19.28
N THR A 23 -0.17 -8.37 19.81
CA THR A 23 -1.47 -8.21 19.13
C THR A 23 -1.77 -6.76 18.74
N GLU A 24 -1.41 -5.77 19.57
CA GLU A 24 -1.55 -4.34 19.26
C GLU A 24 -0.67 -3.95 18.06
N HIS A 25 0.55 -4.51 18.00
CA HIS A 25 1.49 -4.25 16.91
C HIS A 25 1.01 -4.82 15.55
N LEU A 26 0.32 -5.97 15.55
CA LEU A 26 -0.31 -6.53 14.35
C LEU A 26 -1.53 -5.71 13.89
N CYS A 27 -2.35 -5.23 14.83
CA CYS A 27 -3.47 -4.35 14.56
C CYS A 27 -3.03 -2.98 14.00
N ASP A 28 -1.92 -2.42 14.48
CA ASP A 28 -1.34 -1.19 13.93
C ASP A 28 -0.89 -1.40 12.47
N LEU A 29 -0.19 -2.50 12.16
CA LEU A 29 0.26 -2.78 10.79
C LEU A 29 -0.90 -2.89 9.79
N LYS A 30 -2.01 -3.53 10.16
CA LYS A 30 -3.22 -3.59 9.33
C LYS A 30 -3.76 -2.19 9.06
N THR A 31 -3.82 -1.35 10.09
CA THR A 31 -4.28 0.04 10.01
C THR A 31 -3.35 0.91 9.14
N LYS A 32 -2.03 0.77 9.30
CA LYS A 32 -1.02 1.46 8.48
C LYS A 32 -1.12 1.06 7.01
N ARG A 33 -1.33 -0.22 6.71
CA ARG A 33 -1.52 -0.71 5.33
C ARG A 33 -2.78 -0.13 4.69
N LEU A 34 -3.88 -0.06 5.45
CA LEU A 34 -5.14 0.53 4.97
C LEU A 34 -4.96 2.03 4.67
N LYS A 35 -4.42 2.80 5.61
CA LYS A 35 -4.12 4.24 5.41
C LYS A 35 -3.22 4.47 4.21
N ARG A 36 -2.21 3.63 4.00
CA ARG A 36 -1.35 3.69 2.82
C ARG A 36 -2.16 3.51 1.54
N ARG A 37 -3.00 2.46 1.45
CA ARG A 37 -3.85 2.23 0.26
C ARG A 37 -4.75 3.44 -0.04
N GLU A 38 -5.35 4.04 0.98
CA GLU A 38 -6.24 5.20 0.83
C GLU A 38 -5.51 6.46 0.32
N LEU A 39 -4.30 6.73 0.82
CA LEU A 39 -3.49 7.86 0.37
C LEU A 39 -3.06 7.68 -1.09
N PHE A 40 -2.51 6.52 -1.44
CA PHE A 40 -2.04 6.25 -2.81
C PHE A 40 -3.16 6.12 -3.83
N ALA A 41 -4.40 5.81 -3.42
CA ALA A 41 -5.54 5.81 -4.34
C ALA A 41 -5.85 7.21 -4.90
N LYS A 42 -5.43 8.29 -4.22
CA LYS A 42 -5.75 9.68 -4.57
C LYS A 42 -4.55 10.48 -5.09
N GLU A 43 -3.34 9.99 -4.88
CA GLU A 43 -2.11 10.69 -5.24
C GLU A 43 -1.47 10.14 -6.52
N GLY A 44 -0.70 10.99 -7.22
CA GLY A 44 0.08 10.59 -8.40
C GLY A 44 -0.73 10.36 -9.68
N LEU A 45 -0.35 9.29 -10.40
CA LEU A 45 -0.96 8.85 -11.66
C LEU A 45 -2.17 7.96 -11.38
N THR A 46 -3.36 8.56 -11.37
CA THR A 46 -4.60 7.81 -11.27
C THR A 46 -4.87 7.04 -12.57
N TRP A 47 -5.68 5.98 -12.50
CA TRP A 47 -6.07 5.21 -13.69
C TRP A 47 -6.67 6.10 -14.79
N GLN A 48 -7.46 7.10 -14.42
CA GLN A 48 -8.01 8.08 -15.36
C GLN A 48 -6.92 8.86 -16.10
N LYS A 49 -5.88 9.33 -15.38
CA LYS A 49 -4.74 10.05 -15.99
C LYS A 49 -3.94 9.15 -16.92
N ILE A 50 -3.71 7.89 -16.53
CA ILE A 50 -3.01 6.90 -17.37
C ILE A 50 -3.82 6.60 -18.63
N PHE A 51 -5.11 6.32 -18.48
CA PHE A 51 -6.01 6.03 -19.59
C PHE A 51 -6.08 7.20 -20.58
N HIS A 52 -6.24 8.41 -20.06
CA HIS A 52 -6.26 9.63 -20.87
C HIS A 52 -4.95 9.79 -21.65
N PHE A 53 -3.81 9.74 -20.97
CA PHE A 53 -2.48 9.83 -21.59
C PHE A 53 -2.28 8.78 -22.70
N CYS A 54 -2.70 7.53 -22.46
CA CYS A 54 -2.56 6.45 -23.44
C CYS A 54 -3.50 6.61 -24.65
N THR A 55 -4.59 7.37 -24.54
CA THR A 55 -5.64 7.46 -25.58
C THR A 55 -5.69 8.79 -26.31
N GLU A 56 -5.14 9.88 -25.74
CA GLU A 56 -5.19 11.24 -26.30
C GLU A 56 -4.51 11.38 -27.67
N HIS A 57 -3.38 10.70 -27.90
CA HIS A 57 -2.55 10.91 -29.10
C HIS A 57 -2.46 9.68 -30.02
N GLN A 58 -3.36 8.71 -29.88
CA GLN A 58 -3.31 7.50 -30.68
C GLN A 58 -4.25 7.50 -31.88
N ASP A 59 -3.73 7.02 -33.02
CA ASP A 59 -4.54 6.67 -34.19
C ASP A 59 -5.62 5.65 -33.81
N LYS A 60 -6.80 5.74 -34.43
CA LYS A 60 -7.95 4.85 -34.16
C LYS A 60 -7.59 3.35 -34.23
N ALA A 61 -6.67 2.97 -35.11
CA ALA A 61 -6.20 1.59 -35.23
C ALA A 61 -5.36 1.13 -34.01
N LYS A 62 -4.59 2.03 -33.40
CA LYS A 62 -3.74 1.75 -32.24
C LYS A 62 -4.53 1.83 -30.92
N GLN A 63 -5.56 2.68 -30.86
CA GLN A 63 -6.45 2.79 -29.70
C GLN A 63 -7.09 1.46 -29.32
N GLN A 64 -7.48 0.64 -30.30
CA GLN A 64 -8.10 -0.66 -30.04
C GLN A 64 -7.13 -1.63 -29.36
N ALA A 65 -5.89 -1.73 -29.88
CA ALA A 65 -4.85 -2.58 -29.31
C ALA A 65 -4.49 -2.12 -27.87
N VAL A 66 -4.31 -0.82 -27.68
CA VAL A 66 -4.00 -0.24 -26.36
C VAL A 66 -5.14 -0.40 -25.37
N SER A 67 -6.40 -0.27 -25.80
CA SER A 67 -7.57 -0.57 -24.96
C SER A 67 -7.56 -2.03 -24.48
N GLN A 68 -7.12 -2.96 -25.33
CA GLN A 68 -7.04 -4.38 -25.00
C GLN A 68 -5.93 -4.68 -23.99
N GLU A 69 -4.76 -4.05 -24.14
CA GLU A 69 -3.66 -4.11 -23.17
C GLU A 69 -4.05 -3.50 -21.81
N LEU A 70 -4.71 -2.34 -21.82
CA LEU A 70 -5.20 -1.69 -20.60
C LEU A 70 -6.24 -2.56 -19.86
N LYS A 71 -7.09 -3.30 -20.59
CA LYS A 71 -8.01 -4.29 -20.00
C LYS A 71 -7.26 -5.46 -19.36
N SER A 72 -6.22 -5.98 -20.02
CA SER A 72 -5.35 -7.02 -19.46
C SER A 72 -4.70 -6.56 -18.15
N LEU A 73 -4.20 -5.32 -18.12
CA LEU A 73 -3.62 -4.71 -16.92
C LEU A 73 -4.65 -4.61 -15.77
N LEU A 74 -5.88 -4.19 -16.06
CA LEU A 74 -6.96 -4.16 -15.06
C LEU A 74 -7.31 -5.55 -14.53
N GLN A 75 -7.29 -6.57 -15.39
CA GLN A 75 -7.53 -7.94 -14.99
C GLN A 75 -6.43 -8.46 -14.05
N ALA A 76 -5.16 -8.17 -14.34
CA ALA A 76 -4.04 -8.49 -13.46
C ALA A 76 -4.15 -7.74 -12.12
N ALA A 77 -4.47 -6.44 -12.15
CA ALA A 77 -4.66 -5.64 -10.94
C ALA A 77 -5.79 -6.20 -10.05
N LYS A 78 -6.89 -6.68 -10.65
CA LYS A 78 -7.98 -7.35 -9.93
C LYS A 78 -7.50 -8.61 -9.21
N GLN A 79 -6.60 -9.39 -9.80
CA GLN A 79 -6.05 -10.59 -9.18
C GLN A 79 -5.13 -10.28 -8.00
N ILE A 80 -4.44 -9.13 -8.00
CA ILE A 80 -3.57 -8.68 -6.90
C ILE A 80 -4.38 -8.05 -5.75
N GLY A 81 -5.51 -7.44 -6.08
CA GLY A 81 -6.40 -6.79 -5.12
C GLY A 81 -7.33 -7.75 -4.36
N ASN A 82 -7.65 -8.90 -4.97
CA ASN A 82 -8.32 -10.04 -4.31
C ASN A 82 -7.37 -10.75 -3.35
#